data_AF-A0A1H8B3W3-F1
#
_entry.id   AF-A0A1H8B3W3-F1
#
_cell.length_a   1.000
_cell.length_b   1.000
_cell.length_c   1.000
_cell.angle_alpha   90.00
_cell.angle_beta   90.00
_cell.angle_gamma   90.00
#
_symmetry.space_group_name_H-M   'P 1'
#
loop_
_entity.id
_entity.type
_entity.pdbx_description
1 polymer ?
#
loop_
_entity_poly.entity_id
_entity_poly.type
_entity_poly.pdbx_seq_one_letter_code
_entity_poly.pdbx_strand_id
1 'polypeptide(L)'
;MERIYHPGDILKETRKAISTVLGDSLETLTVERTVMGLFFSGVKLNSGEGGLCFTPIKSIPEAVCCPSSARVMPASGRLEGRKATRFLDEMFSGNPLKKTLGIAVLNALSAECWKRQPPEDYRITDGVDALEDLVFPGDGFVVVVGALVPVIKALKSRGKPFAILELDPSTLKRDELEFFVPPEKGPEVVPQADLLVITGTTLINDTLEGLLARRKPGAKIIVVGPTASMLPDAFFRRGVSTLGGIRVTDADRVLNVIAEAGSGYHFFGKGAERVAIEQAGEKIHK
;
A
#
# COMPACT_ATOMS: atom_id res chain seq x y z
N MET A 1 16.95 -18.24 14.84
CA MET A 1 17.23 -16.80 15.03
C MET A 1 16.04 -16.04 14.46
N GLU A 2 15.18 -15.47 15.29
CA GLU A 2 14.04 -14.67 14.80
C GLU A 2 14.59 -13.49 14.01
N ARG A 3 14.16 -13.31 12.75
CA ARG A 3 14.53 -12.13 11.97
C ARG A 3 13.86 -10.92 12.61
N ILE A 4 14.66 -10.00 13.12
CA ILE A 4 14.19 -8.69 13.58
C ILE A 4 13.86 -7.87 12.32
N TYR A 5 12.62 -7.41 12.20
CA TYR A 5 12.21 -6.48 11.15
C TYR A 5 12.23 -5.06 11.70
N HIS A 6 12.78 -4.12 10.93
CA HIS A 6 12.79 -2.71 11.26
C HIS A 6 11.79 -1.94 10.40
N PRO A 7 11.25 -0.82 10.92
CA PRO A 7 10.34 0.01 10.15
C PRO A 7 10.97 0.51 8.84
N GLY A 8 10.21 0.36 7.73
CA GLY A 8 10.63 0.75 6.39
C GLY A 8 11.53 -0.25 5.66
N ASP A 9 11.81 -1.42 6.24
CA ASP A 9 12.57 -2.47 5.57
C ASP A 9 11.89 -2.95 4.28
N ILE A 10 10.56 -3.04 4.25
CA ILE A 10 9.82 -3.46 3.05
C ILE A 10 10.11 -2.48 1.90
N LEU A 11 10.08 -1.18 2.16
CA LEU A 11 10.35 -0.15 1.16
C LEU A 11 11.82 -0.18 0.69
N LYS A 12 12.77 -0.38 1.60
CA LYS A 12 14.21 -0.49 1.27
C LYS A 12 14.51 -1.73 0.43
N GLU A 13 13.96 -2.88 0.80
CA GLU A 13 14.15 -4.13 0.08
C GLU A 13 13.48 -4.09 -1.30
N THR A 14 12.28 -3.50 -1.40
CA THR A 14 11.59 -3.30 -2.68
C THR A 14 12.38 -2.39 -3.61
N ARG A 15 12.88 -1.26 -3.11
CA ARG A 15 13.78 -0.37 -3.86
C ARG A 15 14.99 -1.14 -4.39
N LYS A 16 15.63 -1.96 -3.55
CA LYS A 16 16.79 -2.78 -3.95
C LYS A 16 16.42 -3.77 -5.06
N ALA A 17 15.28 -4.44 -4.95
CA ALA A 17 14.80 -5.37 -5.97
C ALA A 17 14.57 -4.67 -7.32
N ILE A 18 13.92 -3.50 -7.31
CA ILE A 18 13.72 -2.67 -8.51
C ILE A 18 15.05 -2.27 -9.14
N SER A 19 16.02 -1.82 -8.34
CA SER A 19 17.36 -1.49 -8.84
C SER A 19 18.05 -2.69 -9.47
N THR A 20 17.88 -3.89 -8.94
CA THR A 20 18.41 -5.13 -9.53
C THR A 20 17.76 -5.44 -10.88
N VAL A 21 16.42 -5.37 -10.98
CA VAL A 21 15.68 -5.73 -12.20
C VAL A 21 15.93 -4.72 -13.33
N LEU A 22 15.90 -3.43 -13.02
CA LEU A 22 16.04 -2.38 -14.03
C LEU A 22 17.50 -2.06 -14.37
N GLY A 23 18.42 -2.24 -13.42
CA GLY A 23 19.84 -1.89 -13.61
C GLY A 23 20.01 -0.44 -14.07
N ASP A 24 20.86 -0.23 -15.07
CA ASP A 24 21.17 1.11 -15.59
C ASP A 24 19.96 1.85 -16.19
N SER A 25 18.91 1.13 -16.62
CA SER A 25 17.72 1.79 -17.19
C SER A 25 16.98 2.62 -16.14
N LEU A 26 17.11 2.30 -14.84
CA LEU A 26 16.52 3.09 -13.76
C LEU A 26 17.02 4.54 -13.75
N GLU A 27 18.27 4.79 -14.17
CA GLU A 27 18.84 6.14 -14.22
C GLU A 27 18.26 7.03 -15.32
N THR A 28 17.58 6.42 -16.29
CA THR A 28 16.91 7.10 -17.41
C THR A 28 15.44 7.43 -17.12
N LEU A 29 14.86 6.83 -16.07
CA LEU A 29 13.47 7.03 -15.71
C LEU A 29 13.29 8.34 -14.92
N THR A 30 12.36 9.16 -15.39
CA THR A 30 11.99 10.43 -14.76
C THR A 30 10.50 10.42 -14.45
N VAL A 31 10.10 11.27 -13.50
CA VAL A 31 8.68 11.51 -13.23
C VAL A 31 8.20 12.59 -14.18
N GLU A 32 7.34 12.21 -15.12
CA GLU A 32 6.72 13.10 -16.10
C GLU A 32 5.62 13.94 -15.46
N ARG A 33 4.83 13.34 -14.55
CA ARG A 33 3.73 14.06 -13.91
C ARG A 33 3.53 13.60 -12.48
N THR A 34 3.16 14.54 -11.61
CA THR A 34 2.75 14.26 -10.22
C THR A 34 1.45 14.98 -9.91
N VAL A 35 0.54 14.31 -9.20
CA VAL A 35 -0.66 14.95 -8.64
C VAL A 35 -0.80 14.51 -7.19
N MET A 36 -1.06 15.48 -6.29
CA MET A 36 -1.47 15.22 -4.90
C MET A 36 -2.93 15.62 -4.76
N GLY A 37 -3.83 14.64 -4.76
CA GLY A 37 -5.26 14.84 -4.48
C GLY A 37 -5.59 14.54 -3.02
N LEU A 38 -6.87 14.67 -2.67
CA LEU A 38 -7.34 14.48 -1.28
C LEU A 38 -7.16 13.03 -0.80
N PHE A 39 -7.55 12.05 -1.61
CA PHE A 39 -7.48 10.64 -1.22
C PHE A 39 -6.23 9.94 -1.72
N PHE A 40 -5.75 10.33 -2.90
CA PHE A 40 -4.63 9.68 -3.56
C PHE A 40 -3.65 10.72 -4.08
N SER A 41 -2.38 10.34 -4.04
CA SER A 41 -1.31 10.98 -4.77
C SER A 41 -0.85 10.00 -5.85
N GLY A 42 -0.58 10.51 -7.04
CA GLY A 42 -0.18 9.70 -8.18
C GLY A 42 1.01 10.30 -8.91
N VAL A 43 1.73 9.42 -9.59
CA VAL A 43 2.81 9.78 -10.50
C VAL A 43 2.63 9.07 -11.85
N LYS A 44 3.18 9.68 -12.89
CA LYS A 44 3.42 9.05 -14.20
C LYS A 44 4.92 9.16 -14.48
N LEU A 45 5.54 8.04 -14.84
CA LEU A 45 6.92 7.99 -15.33
C LEU A 45 6.96 8.35 -16.82
N ASN A 46 8.11 8.78 -17.32
CA ASN A 46 8.32 9.00 -18.76
C ASN A 46 8.19 7.73 -19.63
N SER A 47 8.15 6.54 -19.02
CA SER A 47 7.79 5.29 -19.70
C SER A 47 6.28 5.11 -19.90
N GLY A 48 5.46 6.02 -19.34
CA GLY A 48 4.00 5.95 -19.32
C GLY A 48 3.43 5.23 -18.10
N GLU A 49 4.25 4.50 -17.33
CA GLU A 49 3.80 3.77 -16.15
C GLU A 49 3.32 4.70 -15.03
N GLY A 50 2.18 4.34 -14.44
CA GLY A 50 1.56 5.09 -13.36
C GLY A 50 1.66 4.36 -12.03
N GLY A 51 1.72 5.12 -10.95
CA GLY A 51 1.70 4.56 -9.60
C GLY A 51 0.99 5.48 -8.64
N LEU A 52 0.21 4.89 -7.72
CA LEU A 52 -0.59 5.62 -6.74
C LEU A 52 -0.15 5.31 -5.32
N CYS A 53 -0.44 6.24 -4.42
CA CYS A 53 -0.31 6.08 -2.98
C CYS A 53 -1.44 6.86 -2.31
N PHE A 54 -1.96 6.39 -1.18
CA PHE A 54 -2.94 7.17 -0.41
C PHE A 54 -2.32 8.48 0.09
N THR A 55 -3.04 9.59 0.02
CA THR A 55 -2.57 10.88 0.56
C THR A 55 -2.83 10.94 2.07
N PRO A 56 -1.80 11.05 2.92
CA PRO A 56 -1.97 11.02 4.37
C PRO A 56 -2.34 12.40 4.92
N ILE A 57 -3.52 12.95 4.55
CA ILE A 57 -3.91 14.34 4.90
C ILE A 57 -3.74 14.63 6.41
N LYS A 58 -4.13 13.69 7.28
CA LYS A 58 -4.05 13.84 8.74
C LYS A 58 -2.62 13.88 9.28
N SER A 59 -1.65 13.42 8.49
CA SER A 59 -0.24 13.40 8.86
C SER A 59 0.55 14.56 8.26
N ILE A 60 -0.06 15.44 7.46
CA ILE A 60 0.61 16.62 6.90
C ILE A 60 0.69 17.68 8.00
N PRO A 61 1.85 17.87 8.66
CA PRO A 61 1.98 18.91 9.68
C PRO A 61 1.90 20.27 9.00
N GLU A 62 1.26 21.24 9.64
CA GLU A 62 1.41 22.67 9.29
C GLU A 62 0.89 23.11 7.91
N ALA A 63 -0.07 22.40 7.29
CA ALA A 63 -0.81 22.89 6.11
C ALA A 63 -1.78 24.05 6.43
N VAL A 64 -1.38 24.93 7.35
CA VAL A 64 -2.19 26.02 7.92
C VAL A 64 -1.83 27.36 7.27
N CYS A 65 -0.57 27.53 6.79
CA CYS A 65 -0.10 28.75 6.16
C CYS A 65 0.84 28.44 4.97
N CYS A 66 0.88 29.32 3.96
CA CYS A 66 1.68 29.14 2.74
C CYS A 66 3.19 28.86 2.99
N PRO A 67 3.87 29.49 3.98
CA PRO A 67 5.30 29.28 4.20
C PRO A 67 5.64 27.89 4.74
N SER A 68 4.83 27.36 5.66
CA SER A 68 5.05 26.01 6.22
C SER A 68 4.78 24.94 5.16
N SER A 69 3.73 25.11 4.35
CA SER A 69 3.42 24.24 3.21
C SER A 69 4.55 24.22 2.18
N ALA A 70 5.12 25.39 1.85
CA ALA A 70 6.27 25.51 0.95
C ALA A 70 7.53 24.83 1.50
N ARG A 71 7.75 24.85 2.82
CA ARG A 71 8.88 24.16 3.47
C ARG A 71 8.75 22.64 3.41
N VAL A 72 7.54 22.10 3.50
CA VAL A 72 7.29 20.65 3.41
C VAL A 72 7.58 20.15 2.00
N MET A 73 7.22 20.90 0.96
CA MET A 73 7.44 20.52 -0.45
C MET A 73 8.14 21.64 -1.25
N PRO A 74 9.44 21.91 -1.01
CA PRO A 74 10.15 23.05 -1.62
C PRO A 74 10.38 22.89 -3.13
N ALA A 75 10.24 21.68 -3.65
CA ALA A 75 10.36 21.36 -5.06
C ALA A 75 9.01 21.44 -5.81
N SER A 76 7.92 21.90 -5.17
CA SER A 76 6.63 22.12 -5.85
C SER A 76 6.81 23.00 -7.10
N GLY A 77 6.14 22.63 -8.20
CA GLY A 77 6.32 23.26 -9.52
C GLY A 77 7.62 22.87 -10.25
N ARG A 78 8.47 22.02 -9.65
CA ARG A 78 9.75 21.55 -10.21
C ARG A 78 9.93 20.04 -10.03
N LEU A 79 8.83 19.29 -9.85
CA LEU A 79 8.86 17.84 -9.69
C LEU A 79 8.95 17.09 -11.02
N GLU A 80 8.35 17.67 -12.07
CA GLU A 80 8.42 17.16 -13.44
C GLU A 80 9.87 17.08 -13.94
N GLY A 81 10.18 16.00 -14.65
CA GLY A 81 11.51 15.73 -15.22
C GLY A 81 12.55 15.28 -14.19
N ARG A 82 12.26 15.30 -12.89
CA ARG A 82 13.19 14.78 -11.88
C ARG A 82 13.33 13.26 -12.01
N LYS A 83 14.55 12.75 -11.82
CA LYS A 83 14.84 11.31 -11.80
C LYS A 83 13.98 10.57 -10.78
N ALA A 84 13.45 9.41 -11.16
CA ALA A 84 12.68 8.55 -10.27
C ALA A 84 13.47 8.19 -9.00
N THR A 85 14.79 7.96 -9.13
CA THR A 85 15.70 7.66 -8.01
C THR A 85 15.71 8.73 -6.92
N ARG A 86 15.51 10.02 -7.27
CA ARG A 86 15.43 11.10 -6.28
C ARG A 86 14.21 10.97 -5.38
N PHE A 87 13.06 10.55 -5.91
CA PHE A 87 11.87 10.29 -5.10
C PHE A 87 12.07 9.08 -4.18
N LEU A 88 12.76 8.04 -4.66
CA LEU A 88 13.12 6.87 -3.86
C LEU A 88 14.08 7.19 -2.71
N ASP A 89 14.98 8.17 -2.88
CA ASP A 89 15.85 8.68 -1.81
C ASP A 89 15.05 9.53 -0.80
N GLU A 90 14.28 10.48 -1.31
CA GLU A 90 13.52 11.44 -0.49
C GLU A 90 12.42 10.79 0.34
N MET A 91 11.95 9.60 -0.06
CA MET A 91 10.95 8.81 0.66
C MET A 91 11.31 8.57 2.14
N PHE A 92 12.60 8.50 2.45
CA PHE A 92 13.12 8.22 3.80
C PHE A 92 13.46 9.49 4.60
N SER A 93 13.09 10.68 4.12
CA SER A 93 13.47 11.95 4.77
C SER A 93 12.63 12.32 6.01
N GLY A 94 11.76 11.42 6.49
CA GLY A 94 10.79 11.70 7.55
C GLY A 94 9.61 12.60 7.15
N ASN A 95 9.50 12.98 5.87
CA ASN A 95 8.44 13.82 5.36
C ASN A 95 7.31 12.96 4.75
N PRO A 96 6.06 13.00 5.27
CA PRO A 96 4.98 12.15 4.82
C PRO A 96 4.61 12.31 3.34
N LEU A 97 4.71 13.53 2.79
CA LEU A 97 4.40 13.80 1.39
C LEU A 97 5.47 13.27 0.45
N LYS A 98 6.76 13.45 0.80
CA LYS A 98 7.87 12.84 0.06
C LYS A 98 7.79 11.32 0.11
N LYS A 99 7.43 10.77 1.27
CA LYS A 99 7.21 9.34 1.43
C LYS A 99 6.09 8.82 0.54
N THR A 100 4.98 9.55 0.49
CA THR A 100 3.83 9.25 -0.34
C THR A 100 4.20 9.22 -1.83
N LEU A 101 4.90 10.24 -2.33
CA LEU A 101 5.39 10.24 -3.72
C LEU A 101 6.41 9.14 -3.99
N GLY A 102 7.32 8.88 -3.05
CA GLY A 102 8.30 7.80 -3.16
C GLY A 102 7.64 6.42 -3.31
N ILE A 103 6.59 6.15 -2.52
CA ILE A 103 5.80 4.92 -2.64
C ILE A 103 5.04 4.87 -3.97
N ALA A 104 4.46 5.98 -4.41
CA ALA A 104 3.81 6.05 -5.72
C ALA A 104 4.81 5.75 -6.86
N VAL A 105 6.04 6.27 -6.78
CA VAL A 105 7.12 5.95 -7.72
C VAL A 105 7.54 4.48 -7.63
N LEU A 106 7.64 3.89 -6.42
CA LEU A 106 7.91 2.45 -6.28
C LEU A 106 6.83 1.59 -6.95
N ASN A 107 5.56 1.96 -6.80
CA ASN A 107 4.44 1.25 -7.43
C ASN A 107 4.54 1.35 -8.97
N ALA A 108 4.83 2.53 -9.52
CA ALA A 108 5.01 2.70 -10.97
C ALA A 108 6.23 1.92 -11.50
N LEU A 109 7.37 1.97 -10.80
CA LEU A 109 8.58 1.22 -11.17
C LEU A 109 8.40 -0.29 -11.06
N SER A 110 7.52 -0.77 -10.18
CA SER A 110 7.21 -2.20 -10.08
C SER A 110 6.48 -2.69 -11.32
N ALA A 111 5.61 -1.87 -11.91
CA ALA A 111 4.99 -2.17 -13.19
C ALA A 111 6.01 -2.22 -14.34
N GLU A 112 6.98 -1.31 -14.35
CA GLU A 112 8.13 -1.36 -15.27
C GLU A 112 8.95 -2.65 -15.10
N CYS A 113 9.19 -3.08 -13.85
CA CYS A 113 9.87 -4.33 -13.56
C CYS A 113 9.12 -5.53 -14.12
N TRP A 114 7.80 -5.61 -13.95
CA TRP A 114 7.00 -6.71 -14.48
C TRP A 114 6.97 -6.78 -16.01
N LYS A 115 7.08 -5.64 -16.70
CA LYS A 115 7.24 -5.63 -18.17
C LYS A 115 8.58 -6.22 -18.60
N ARG A 116 9.65 -5.89 -17.87
CA ARG A 116 11.01 -6.34 -18.19
C ARG A 116 11.25 -7.79 -17.80
N GLN A 117 10.75 -8.18 -16.64
CA GLN A 117 10.88 -9.50 -16.07
C GLN A 117 9.53 -9.92 -15.48
N PRO A 118 8.71 -10.65 -16.26
CA PRO A 118 7.48 -11.25 -15.77
C PRO A 118 7.75 -12.14 -14.55
N PRO A 119 6.83 -12.18 -13.57
CA PRO A 119 7.06 -12.91 -12.33
C PRO A 119 7.00 -14.43 -12.54
N GLU A 120 7.94 -15.15 -11.91
CA GLU A 120 7.98 -16.63 -11.92
C GLU A 120 7.47 -17.24 -10.61
N ASP A 121 7.73 -16.59 -9.47
CA ASP A 121 7.46 -17.11 -8.13
C ASP A 121 6.12 -16.64 -7.53
N TYR A 122 5.38 -15.83 -8.27
CA TYR A 122 4.07 -15.33 -7.87
C TYR A 122 3.19 -15.02 -9.07
N ARG A 123 1.89 -14.97 -8.81
CA ARG A 123 0.87 -14.68 -9.80
C ARG A 123 0.35 -13.27 -9.59
N ILE A 124 0.13 -12.55 -10.68
CA ILE A 124 -0.62 -11.30 -10.67
C ILE A 124 -1.90 -11.55 -11.47
N THR A 125 -3.05 -11.31 -10.85
CA THR A 125 -4.36 -11.42 -11.49
C THR A 125 -4.98 -10.03 -11.56
N ASP A 126 -5.28 -9.57 -12.77
CA ASP A 126 -5.89 -8.27 -13.01
C ASP A 126 -7.43 -8.35 -12.99
N GLY A 127 -8.07 -7.24 -12.65
CA GLY A 127 -9.54 -7.11 -12.63
C GLY A 127 -10.23 -7.82 -11.46
N VAL A 128 -9.48 -8.29 -10.47
CA VAL A 128 -10.00 -9.00 -9.29
C VAL A 128 -9.81 -8.16 -8.02
N ASP A 129 -10.81 -8.16 -7.15
CA ASP A 129 -10.69 -7.57 -5.82
C ASP A 129 -10.26 -8.66 -4.83
N ALA A 130 -9.06 -8.51 -4.23
CA ALA A 130 -8.52 -9.46 -3.26
C ALA A 130 -9.40 -9.62 -2.00
N LEU A 131 -10.39 -8.74 -1.80
CA LEU A 131 -11.37 -8.81 -0.72
C LEU A 131 -12.68 -9.48 -1.09
N GLU A 132 -13.01 -9.63 -2.39
CA GLU A 132 -14.30 -10.18 -2.85
C GLU A 132 -14.40 -11.68 -2.56
N ASP A 133 -13.33 -12.44 -2.84
CA ASP A 133 -13.24 -13.88 -2.56
C ASP A 133 -12.56 -14.17 -1.20
N LEU A 134 -12.58 -13.21 -0.28
CA LEU A 134 -11.96 -13.38 1.03
C LEU A 134 -12.70 -14.43 1.87
N VAL A 135 -12.09 -15.61 1.98
CA VAL A 135 -12.58 -16.66 2.88
C VAL A 135 -12.18 -16.36 4.32
N PHE A 136 -13.16 -16.04 5.16
CA PHE A 136 -12.96 -15.91 6.60
C PHE A 136 -12.81 -17.29 7.26
N PRO A 137 -11.91 -17.43 8.24
CA PRO A 137 -11.85 -18.66 9.03
C PRO A 137 -13.18 -18.85 9.79
N GLY A 138 -13.68 -20.08 9.91
CA GLY A 138 -15.00 -20.35 10.50
C GLY A 138 -15.13 -19.80 11.92
N ASP A 139 -14.36 -20.35 12.86
CA ASP A 139 -14.26 -19.88 14.25
C ASP A 139 -13.01 -19.04 14.52
N GLY A 140 -12.16 -18.83 13.52
CA GLY A 140 -10.91 -18.09 13.70
C GLY A 140 -11.12 -16.60 13.93
N PHE A 141 -10.21 -16.01 14.70
CA PHE A 141 -10.24 -14.59 15.05
C PHE A 141 -9.65 -13.74 13.92
N VAL A 142 -10.30 -12.61 13.62
CA VAL A 142 -9.88 -11.72 12.53
C VAL A 142 -9.52 -10.35 13.10
N VAL A 143 -8.39 -9.82 12.65
CA VAL A 143 -7.97 -8.45 12.95
C VAL A 143 -7.90 -7.67 11.66
N VAL A 144 -8.64 -6.56 11.61
CA VAL A 144 -8.62 -5.61 10.51
C VAL A 144 -7.79 -4.42 10.95
N VAL A 145 -6.76 -4.05 10.19
CA VAL A 145 -5.97 -2.84 10.42
C VAL A 145 -6.38 -1.80 9.39
N GLY A 146 -6.96 -0.71 9.87
CA GLY A 146 -7.56 0.34 9.06
C GLY A 146 -9.08 0.22 8.92
N ALA A 147 -9.74 1.32 8.60
CA ALA A 147 -11.18 1.41 8.31
C ALA A 147 -11.54 0.79 6.93
N LEU A 148 -11.34 -0.51 6.79
CA LEU A 148 -11.66 -1.28 5.58
C LEU A 148 -13.16 -1.65 5.56
N VAL A 149 -14.00 -0.69 5.19
CA VAL A 149 -15.47 -0.79 5.24
C VAL A 149 -16.04 -2.09 4.65
N PRO A 150 -15.61 -2.58 3.46
CA PRO A 150 -16.13 -3.85 2.92
C PRO A 150 -15.88 -5.05 3.84
N VAL A 151 -14.67 -5.12 4.41
CA VAL A 151 -14.24 -6.22 5.30
C VAL A 151 -14.97 -6.14 6.64
N ILE A 152 -15.07 -4.94 7.22
CA ILE A 152 -15.78 -4.71 8.47
C ILE A 152 -17.26 -5.10 8.32
N LYS A 153 -17.91 -4.71 7.22
CA LYS A 153 -19.30 -5.10 6.93
C LYS A 153 -19.47 -6.61 6.82
N ALA A 154 -18.54 -7.30 6.15
CA ALA A 154 -18.58 -8.75 6.01
C ALA A 154 -18.37 -9.47 7.36
N LEU A 155 -17.43 -9.00 8.19
CA LEU A 155 -17.18 -9.56 9.53
C LEU A 155 -18.36 -9.37 10.49
N LYS A 156 -19.03 -8.22 10.44
CA LYS A 156 -20.27 -8.00 11.21
C LYS A 156 -21.37 -8.95 10.78
N SER A 157 -21.52 -9.17 9.47
CA SER A 157 -22.51 -10.12 8.91
C SER A 157 -22.18 -11.57 9.29
N ARG A 158 -20.90 -11.90 9.45
CA ARG A 158 -20.43 -13.21 9.94
C ARG A 158 -20.84 -13.47 11.41
N GLY A 159 -21.03 -12.42 12.22
CA GLY A 159 -21.51 -12.57 13.61
C GLY A 159 -20.53 -13.28 14.55
N LYS A 160 -19.23 -13.24 14.25
CA LYS A 160 -18.16 -13.83 15.07
C LYS A 160 -17.23 -12.72 15.58
N PRO A 161 -16.51 -12.93 16.70
CA PRO A 161 -15.59 -11.93 17.23
C PRO A 161 -14.50 -11.53 16.24
N PHE A 162 -14.22 -10.24 16.15
CA PHE A 162 -13.12 -9.65 15.39
C PHE A 162 -12.70 -8.33 16.05
N ALA A 163 -11.57 -7.78 15.63
CA ALA A 163 -11.09 -6.48 16.11
C ALA A 163 -10.70 -5.55 14.96
N ILE A 164 -10.86 -4.25 15.19
CA ILE A 164 -10.48 -3.17 14.26
C ILE A 164 -9.39 -2.34 14.92
N LEU A 165 -8.16 -2.41 14.41
CA LEU A 165 -7.07 -1.52 14.77
C LEU A 165 -7.09 -0.31 13.83
N GLU A 166 -7.46 0.86 14.35
CA GLU A 166 -7.54 2.10 13.56
C GLU A 166 -6.91 3.27 14.34
N LEU A 167 -6.21 4.16 13.63
CA LEU A 167 -5.58 5.34 14.24
C LEU A 167 -6.61 6.44 14.51
N ASP A 168 -7.59 6.59 13.64
CA ASP A 168 -8.66 7.58 13.81
C ASP A 168 -10.05 6.93 13.95
N PRO A 169 -10.56 6.78 15.19
CA PRO A 169 -11.87 6.17 15.44
C PRO A 169 -13.03 6.96 14.82
N SER A 170 -12.86 8.23 14.42
CA SER A 170 -13.92 8.99 13.72
C SER A 170 -14.24 8.45 12.32
N THR A 171 -13.38 7.59 11.78
CA THR A 171 -13.61 6.89 10.51
C THR A 171 -14.54 5.69 10.64
N LEU A 172 -14.87 5.28 11.86
CA LEU A 172 -15.74 4.14 12.17
C LEU A 172 -17.17 4.59 12.47
N LYS A 173 -18.14 3.73 12.15
CA LYS A 173 -19.54 3.94 12.52
C LYS A 173 -19.77 3.62 14.00
N ARG A 174 -20.86 4.13 14.57
CA ARG A 174 -21.20 3.94 15.99
C ARG A 174 -21.28 2.47 16.38
N ASP A 175 -21.82 1.64 15.50
CA ASP A 175 -21.97 0.19 15.64
C ASP A 175 -20.72 -0.59 15.19
N GLU A 176 -19.61 0.09 14.93
CA GLU A 176 -18.29 -0.50 14.68
C GLU A 176 -17.33 -0.21 15.85
N LEU A 177 -17.63 0.80 16.68
CA LEU A 177 -16.82 1.21 17.83
C LEU A 177 -16.72 0.12 18.92
N GLU A 178 -17.66 -0.81 19.00
CA GLU A 178 -17.56 -1.95 19.93
C GLU A 178 -16.40 -2.90 19.58
N PHE A 179 -15.96 -2.92 18.31
CA PHE A 179 -14.84 -3.74 17.82
C PHE A 179 -13.53 -2.94 17.74
N PHE A 180 -13.57 -1.64 18.04
CA PHE A 180 -12.40 -0.78 17.97
C PHE A 180 -11.37 -1.15 19.04
N VAL A 181 -10.12 -1.28 18.59
CA VAL A 181 -8.95 -1.51 19.42
C VAL A 181 -7.98 -0.36 19.17
N PRO A 182 -7.57 0.38 20.22
CA PRO A 182 -6.51 1.38 20.10
C PRO A 182 -5.20 0.76 19.57
N PRO A 183 -4.43 1.47 18.72
CA PRO A 183 -3.17 0.97 18.16
C PRO A 183 -2.18 0.46 19.20
N GLU A 184 -2.17 1.05 20.41
CA GLU A 184 -1.28 0.69 21.52
C GLU A 184 -1.53 -0.74 22.02
N LYS A 185 -2.76 -1.25 21.83
CA LYS A 185 -3.14 -2.63 22.14
C LYS A 185 -2.90 -3.61 20.99
N GLY A 186 -2.39 -3.14 19.85
CA GLY A 186 -1.99 -3.98 18.72
C GLY A 186 -1.11 -5.17 19.11
N PRO A 187 -0.08 -5.01 19.97
CA PRO A 187 0.75 -6.13 20.44
C PRO A 187 0.01 -7.23 21.20
N GLU A 188 -1.17 -6.95 21.76
CA GLU A 188 -2.00 -7.92 22.47
C GLU A 188 -2.94 -8.67 21.53
N VAL A 189 -3.48 -7.98 20.52
CA VAL A 189 -4.56 -8.48 19.67
C VAL A 189 -4.05 -9.13 18.38
N VAL A 190 -2.98 -8.60 17.78
CA VAL A 190 -2.39 -9.15 16.54
C VAL A 190 -1.91 -10.61 16.69
N PRO A 191 -1.27 -11.03 17.80
CA PRO A 191 -0.84 -12.42 17.98
C PRO A 191 -2.00 -13.44 18.11
N GLN A 192 -3.24 -12.98 18.24
CA GLN A 192 -4.43 -13.84 18.34
C GLN A 192 -5.08 -14.10 16.98
N ALA A 193 -4.77 -13.29 15.96
CA ALA A 193 -5.43 -13.31 14.67
C ALA A 193 -5.07 -14.55 13.84
N ASP A 194 -6.08 -15.27 13.37
CA ASP A 194 -5.95 -16.31 12.33
C ASP A 194 -5.91 -15.69 10.93
N LEU A 195 -6.55 -14.52 10.77
CA LEU A 195 -6.51 -13.71 9.56
C LEU A 195 -6.25 -12.24 9.92
N LEU A 196 -5.24 -11.65 9.29
CA LEU A 196 -4.94 -10.23 9.33
C LEU A 196 -5.26 -9.60 7.98
N VAL A 197 -6.16 -8.61 7.97
CA VAL A 197 -6.41 -7.80 6.78
C VAL A 197 -5.92 -6.38 7.06
N ILE A 198 -4.87 -5.96 6.37
CA ILE A 198 -4.09 -4.77 6.71
C ILE A 198 -4.16 -3.77 5.56
N THR A 199 -4.50 -2.51 5.84
CA THR A 199 -4.35 -1.44 4.85
C THR A 199 -2.89 -1.23 4.45
N GLY A 200 -2.65 -0.99 3.15
CA GLY A 200 -1.34 -0.62 2.62
C GLY A 200 -0.84 0.75 3.13
N THR A 201 -1.70 1.58 3.72
CA THR A 201 -1.29 2.86 4.34
C THR A 201 -0.36 2.67 5.54
N THR A 202 -0.27 1.45 6.10
CA THR A 202 0.72 1.07 7.11
C THR A 202 2.18 1.22 6.63
N LEU A 203 2.42 1.24 5.31
CA LEU A 203 3.72 1.57 4.73
C LEU A 203 4.06 3.06 4.89
N ILE A 204 3.06 3.94 4.90
CA ILE A 204 3.27 5.39 4.97
C ILE A 204 3.68 5.77 6.41
N ASN A 205 3.05 5.17 7.41
CA ASN A 205 3.32 5.48 8.81
C ASN A 205 4.30 4.51 9.50
N ASP A 206 4.98 3.64 8.75
CA ASP A 206 6.03 2.75 9.26
C ASP A 206 5.55 1.72 10.31
N THR A 207 4.29 1.29 10.23
CA THR A 207 3.70 0.34 11.20
C THR A 207 3.62 -1.10 10.69
N LEU A 208 3.75 -1.33 9.38
CA LEU A 208 3.52 -2.66 8.79
C LEU A 208 4.47 -3.73 9.35
N GLU A 209 5.78 -3.47 9.37
CA GLU A 209 6.76 -4.46 9.83
C GLU A 209 6.55 -4.85 11.30
N GLY A 210 6.15 -3.90 12.15
CA GLY A 210 5.84 -4.14 13.56
C GLY A 210 4.61 -5.05 13.73
N LEU A 211 3.57 -4.85 12.92
CA LEU A 211 2.39 -5.72 12.90
C LEU A 211 2.76 -7.14 12.43
N LEU A 212 3.51 -7.26 11.33
CA LEU A 212 3.91 -8.55 10.76
C LEU A 212 4.84 -9.33 11.69
N ALA A 213 5.69 -8.65 12.48
CA ALA A 213 6.56 -9.27 13.47
C ALA A 213 5.80 -9.92 14.64
N ARG A 214 4.58 -9.47 14.92
CA ARG A 214 3.73 -9.95 16.02
C ARG A 214 2.67 -10.95 15.59
N ARG A 215 2.64 -11.32 14.30
CA ARG A 215 1.63 -12.23 13.76
C ARG A 215 1.63 -13.57 14.50
N LYS A 216 0.46 -14.18 14.62
CA LYS A 216 0.33 -15.60 14.97
C LYS A 216 1.03 -16.46 13.89
N PRO A 217 1.87 -17.44 14.26
CA PRO A 217 2.39 -18.41 13.29
C PRO A 217 1.24 -19.12 12.55
N GLY A 218 1.33 -19.19 11.23
CA GLY A 218 0.28 -19.76 10.38
C GLY A 218 -0.90 -18.85 10.06
N ALA A 219 -0.94 -17.61 10.59
CA ALA A 219 -1.96 -16.64 10.22
C ALA A 219 -1.93 -16.33 8.72
N LYS A 220 -3.10 -16.26 8.09
CA LYS A 220 -3.24 -15.70 6.75
C LYS A 220 -3.14 -14.19 6.84
N ILE A 221 -2.32 -13.56 6.00
CA ILE A 221 -2.13 -12.11 6.01
C ILE A 221 -2.37 -11.55 4.63
N ILE A 222 -3.23 -10.54 4.55
CA ILE A 222 -3.55 -9.84 3.31
C ILE A 222 -3.28 -8.35 3.54
N VAL A 223 -2.50 -7.74 2.64
CA VAL A 223 -2.29 -6.28 2.65
C VAL A 223 -3.03 -5.69 1.45
N VAL A 224 -3.89 -4.71 1.67
CA VAL A 224 -4.79 -4.17 0.65
C VAL A 224 -4.73 -2.66 0.51
N GLY A 225 -4.93 -2.19 -0.71
CA GLY A 225 -5.07 -0.79 -1.06
C GLY A 225 -3.99 -0.32 -2.06
N PRO A 226 -4.27 0.74 -2.82
CA PRO A 226 -3.38 1.23 -3.88
C PRO A 226 -1.93 1.49 -3.46
N THR A 227 -1.72 1.84 -2.20
CA THR A 227 -0.39 2.08 -1.61
C THR A 227 0.52 0.85 -1.67
N ALA A 228 -0.03 -0.37 -1.60
CA ALA A 228 0.72 -1.63 -1.60
C ALA A 228 0.61 -2.35 -2.96
N SER A 229 1.04 -1.69 -4.04
CA SER A 229 0.96 -2.20 -5.43
C SER A 229 2.35 -2.45 -6.05
N MET A 230 3.37 -2.64 -5.22
CA MET A 230 4.77 -2.80 -5.62
C MET A 230 5.19 -4.28 -5.68
N LEU A 231 6.45 -4.54 -6.07
CA LEU A 231 7.03 -5.90 -6.04
C LEU A 231 6.78 -6.58 -4.68
N PRO A 232 6.26 -7.82 -4.65
CA PRO A 232 5.72 -8.41 -3.44
C PRO A 232 6.76 -9.13 -2.58
N ASP A 233 7.97 -9.33 -3.06
CA ASP A 233 8.99 -10.21 -2.47
C ASP A 233 9.26 -9.89 -0.99
N ALA A 234 9.35 -8.59 -0.65
CA ALA A 234 9.61 -8.15 0.71
C ALA A 234 8.44 -8.41 1.67
N PHE A 235 7.21 -8.41 1.14
CA PHE A 235 5.99 -8.75 1.87
C PHE A 235 5.90 -10.26 2.09
N PHE A 236 6.13 -11.06 1.05
CA PHE A 236 6.08 -12.51 1.11
C PHE A 236 7.13 -13.09 2.06
N ARG A 237 8.35 -12.54 2.09
CA ARG A 237 9.38 -12.90 3.10
C ARG A 237 8.95 -12.65 4.55
N ARG A 238 7.91 -11.86 4.77
CA ARG A 238 7.34 -11.51 6.09
C ARG A 238 6.01 -12.22 6.35
N GLY A 239 5.63 -13.19 5.51
CA GLY A 239 4.44 -14.02 5.68
C GLY A 239 3.15 -13.39 5.16
N VAL A 240 3.22 -12.28 4.40
CA VAL A 240 2.06 -11.81 3.64
C VAL A 240 1.73 -12.84 2.58
N SER A 241 0.46 -13.24 2.49
CA SER A 241 -0.01 -14.24 1.51
C SER A 241 -0.52 -13.60 0.22
N THR A 242 -1.15 -12.43 0.32
CA THR A 242 -1.77 -11.74 -0.79
C THR A 242 -1.59 -10.23 -0.65
N LEU A 243 -1.24 -9.55 -1.76
CA LEU A 243 -1.40 -8.11 -1.90
C LEU A 243 -2.63 -7.82 -2.76
N GLY A 244 -3.57 -7.03 -2.24
CA GLY A 244 -4.68 -6.47 -3.00
C GLY A 244 -4.36 -5.04 -3.41
N GLY A 245 -3.67 -4.87 -4.53
CA GLY A 245 -3.22 -3.56 -5.03
C GLY A 245 -4.10 -3.04 -6.16
N ILE A 246 -3.52 -2.10 -6.92
CA ILE A 246 -4.05 -1.70 -8.22
C ILE A 246 -2.93 -1.64 -9.27
N ARG A 247 -3.30 -1.78 -10.54
CA ARG A 247 -2.44 -1.47 -11.68
C ARG A 247 -3.02 -0.28 -12.42
N VAL A 248 -2.23 0.78 -12.59
CA VAL A 248 -2.63 1.92 -13.41
C VAL A 248 -2.50 1.53 -14.88
N THR A 249 -3.61 1.59 -15.63
CA THR A 249 -3.70 1.26 -17.06
C THR A 249 -3.80 2.51 -17.94
N ASP A 250 -4.21 3.64 -17.37
CA ASP A 250 -4.23 4.96 -18.01
C ASP A 250 -3.84 6.04 -16.99
N ALA A 251 -2.56 6.37 -16.94
CA ALA A 251 -2.02 7.29 -15.95
C ALA A 251 -2.58 8.71 -16.11
N ASP A 252 -2.76 9.21 -17.34
CA ASP A 252 -3.22 10.58 -17.57
C ASP A 252 -4.67 10.76 -17.11
N ARG A 253 -5.54 9.80 -17.42
CA ARG A 253 -6.92 9.78 -16.94
C ARG A 253 -6.99 9.73 -15.43
N VAL A 254 -6.26 8.82 -14.79
CA VAL A 254 -6.25 8.67 -13.33
C VAL A 254 -5.76 9.95 -12.66
N LEU A 255 -4.66 10.55 -13.16
CA LEU A 255 -4.10 11.77 -12.59
C LEU A 255 -5.03 12.98 -12.76
N ASN A 256 -5.81 13.06 -13.85
CA ASN A 256 -6.84 14.08 -14.01
C ASN A 256 -7.94 13.95 -12.95
N VAL A 257 -8.46 12.73 -12.75
CA VAL A 257 -9.47 12.45 -11.72
C VAL A 257 -8.95 12.80 -10.32
N ILE A 258 -7.69 12.45 -10.01
CA ILE A 258 -7.07 12.79 -8.72
C ILE A 258 -6.96 14.32 -8.56
N ALA A 259 -6.62 15.05 -9.62
CA ALA A 259 -6.50 16.52 -9.58
C ALA A 259 -7.85 17.20 -9.29
N GLU A 260 -8.94 16.55 -9.67
CA GLU A 260 -10.33 16.98 -9.40
C GLU A 260 -10.86 16.46 -8.04
N ALA A 261 -9.96 16.08 -7.13
CA ALA A 261 -10.27 15.51 -5.81
C ALA A 261 -11.04 14.18 -5.86
N GLY A 262 -10.97 13.48 -6.99
CA GLY A 262 -11.57 12.16 -7.16
C GLY A 262 -10.94 11.09 -6.26
N SER A 263 -11.74 10.06 -6.01
CA SER A 263 -11.37 8.87 -5.23
C SER A 263 -11.36 7.61 -6.10
N GLY A 264 -10.99 6.47 -5.52
CA GLY A 264 -10.95 5.18 -6.22
C GLY A 264 -12.27 4.81 -6.93
N TYR A 265 -13.42 5.21 -6.39
CA TYR A 265 -14.73 5.00 -7.02
C TYR A 265 -14.86 5.63 -8.42
N HIS A 266 -14.05 6.65 -8.73
CA HIS A 266 -14.10 7.37 -9.99
C HIS A 266 -13.20 6.76 -11.06
N PHE A 267 -12.12 6.06 -10.67
CA PHE A 267 -11.10 5.56 -11.60
C PHE A 267 -10.84 4.05 -11.55
N PHE A 268 -11.35 3.31 -10.57
CA PHE A 268 -11.30 1.84 -10.58
C PHE A 268 -12.13 1.28 -11.75
N GLY A 269 -11.55 0.36 -12.52
CA GLY A 269 -12.10 -0.14 -13.79
C GLY A 269 -12.11 0.91 -14.92
N LYS A 270 -11.50 2.08 -14.69
CA LYS A 270 -11.53 3.26 -15.57
C LYS A 270 -10.16 3.95 -15.59
N GLY A 271 -9.12 3.18 -15.88
CA GLY A 271 -7.72 3.64 -15.90
C GLY A 271 -6.88 3.12 -14.73
N ALA A 272 -7.50 2.47 -13.75
CA ALA A 272 -6.78 1.60 -12.82
C ALA A 272 -7.58 0.32 -12.54
N GLU A 273 -6.96 -0.83 -12.72
CA GLU A 273 -7.56 -2.13 -12.41
C GLU A 273 -7.17 -2.57 -11.01
N ARG A 274 -8.09 -3.22 -10.30
CA ARG A 274 -7.73 -3.93 -9.06
C ARG A 274 -6.89 -5.15 -9.42
N VAL A 275 -5.91 -5.45 -8.58
CA VAL A 275 -5.05 -6.62 -8.79
C VAL A 275 -4.88 -7.42 -7.51
N ALA A 276 -4.84 -8.74 -7.64
CA ALA A 276 -4.37 -9.63 -6.59
C ALA A 276 -2.98 -10.15 -6.97
N ILE A 277 -2.01 -9.98 -6.07
CA ILE A 277 -0.66 -10.52 -6.20
C ILE A 277 -0.51 -11.60 -5.13
N GLU A 278 -0.37 -12.84 -5.56
CA GLU A 278 -0.40 -14.01 -4.70
C GLU A 278 0.86 -14.83 -4.92
N GLN A 279 1.48 -15.28 -3.82
CA GLN A 279 2.60 -16.20 -3.92
C GLN A 279 2.17 -17.44 -4.70
N ALA A 280 2.97 -17.88 -5.67
CA ALA A 280 2.68 -19.13 -6.35
C ALA A 280 2.76 -20.23 -5.29
N GLY A 281 1.68 -20.98 -5.08
CA GLY A 281 1.67 -22.06 -4.11
C GLY A 281 2.85 -23.00 -4.38
N GLU A 282 3.44 -23.58 -3.32
CA GLU A 282 4.40 -24.66 -3.49
C GLU A 282 3.82 -25.66 -4.49
N LYS A 283 4.58 -25.98 -5.54
CA LYS A 283 4.27 -27.15 -6.35
C LYS A 283 4.30 -28.33 -5.39
N ILE A 284 3.13 -28.76 -4.93
CA ILE A 284 2.99 -30.05 -4.25
C ILE A 284 3.39 -31.06 -5.31
N HIS A 285 4.64 -31.51 -5.27
CA HIS A 285 5.04 -32.73 -5.95
C HIS A 285 4.19 -33.83 -5.31
N LYS A 286 3.12 -34.22 -6.02
CA LYS A 286 2.43 -35.47 -5.76
C LYS A 286 3.36 -36.63 -6.04
#